data_AF-A0A970QNJ0-F1
#
_entry.id   AF-A0A970QNJ0-F1
#
_cell.length_a   1.000
_cell.length_b   1.000
_cell.length_c   1.000
_cell.angle_alpha   90.00
_cell.angle_beta   90.00
_cell.angle_gamma   90.00
#
_symmetry.space_group_name_H-M   'P 1'
#
loop_
_entity.id
_entity.type
_entity.pdbx_description
1 polymer ?
#
loop_
_entity_poly.entity_id
_entity_poly.type
_entity_poly.pdbx_seq_one_letter_code
_entity_poly.pdbx_strand_id
1 'polypeptide(L)'
;MKPGDIPRNSVAFDFGDAYAPYNWELFFHIPMTIAGKLVRDQNFELAQKWYHVIFDPTASETGGKQRFWQFLPFYQEAGKQIKTLNELLADGTALLQQINLWEKNPFKPHIIARMRLSAYMKHVVMKYLDCLIGWADNLFGRDTLESINEAVNLYILAAKILGPRPERVPARAEPVDQTYNTLKDEKWLPLSNALVEIENFIPPSAGKGFHGWHADEPGTLHKQAVKAMETMLYFSIIRNDKLLSYWDTIADRLFKIRHSMNIAGVERTLALFEPPIDPALLVKAAAAGLDLGTVLNEVSGAARPVYRFAVMLQKARQFAQDLKLLGHDLLGYLEKRDAEGLALLRQNQDIQIMDSIQAIREANVAEAKKRAVSIQISLDAARGRRKFFSERTLTNASEQGYLASLQSALDDIGSQKITETIASVVAAIPDFKIGAPTSVGTTFGGSNLAKATMAIASYYSGGVGESNIEGARAAAMGGYERRMDDWKMQADAAKKEVEQLDNE
;
A
#
# COMPACT_ATOMS: atom_id res chain seq x y z
N MET A 1 -46.91 10.94 -38.83
CA MET A 1 -46.35 10.99 -37.45
C MET A 1 -47.47 10.69 -36.47
N LYS A 2 -47.17 10.07 -35.32
CA LYS A 2 -48.13 9.98 -34.20
C LYS A 2 -47.96 11.22 -33.30
N PRO A 3 -48.97 11.64 -32.52
CA PRO A 3 -48.79 12.68 -31.52
C PRO A 3 -47.91 12.12 -30.38
N GLY A 4 -46.65 12.53 -30.34
CA GLY A 4 -45.68 12.03 -29.37
C GLY A 4 -44.23 12.45 -29.67
N ASP A 5 -43.88 12.55 -30.95
CA ASP A 5 -42.51 12.86 -31.43
C ASP A 5 -42.19 14.37 -31.36
N ILE A 6 -42.38 14.99 -30.19
CA ILE A 6 -41.84 16.32 -29.88
C ILE A 6 -40.53 16.13 -29.11
N PRO A 7 -39.39 16.69 -29.56
CA PRO A 7 -38.14 16.57 -28.82
C PRO A 7 -38.28 17.21 -27.43
N ARG A 8 -38.01 16.43 -26.39
CA ARG A 8 -38.05 16.89 -25.00
C ARG A 8 -36.71 17.53 -24.64
N ASN A 9 -36.74 18.62 -23.88
CA ASN A 9 -35.55 19.24 -23.30
C ASN A 9 -35.04 18.41 -22.11
N SER A 10 -34.51 17.21 -22.41
CA SER A 10 -34.05 16.23 -21.42
C SER A 10 -32.78 15.54 -21.91
N VAL A 11 -31.74 15.54 -21.10
CA VAL A 11 -30.49 14.81 -21.38
C VAL A 11 -30.76 13.30 -21.28
N ALA A 12 -30.54 12.58 -22.38
CA ALA A 12 -30.76 11.14 -22.45
C ALA A 12 -29.55 10.35 -21.94
N PHE A 13 -29.81 9.30 -21.15
CA PHE A 13 -28.79 8.43 -20.55
C PHE A 13 -29.07 6.93 -20.79
N ASP A 14 -30.13 6.59 -21.51
CA ASP A 14 -30.60 5.21 -21.68
C ASP A 14 -29.67 4.37 -22.58
N PHE A 15 -29.60 3.08 -22.27
CA PHE A 15 -28.73 2.15 -22.99
C PHE A 15 -29.26 1.88 -24.41
N GLY A 16 -28.61 2.49 -25.41
CA GLY A 16 -28.93 2.35 -26.83
C GLY A 16 -29.22 3.67 -27.55
N ASP A 17 -29.37 4.78 -26.83
CA ASP A 17 -29.45 6.11 -27.44
C ASP A 17 -28.08 6.59 -27.99
N ALA A 18 -28.11 7.39 -29.05
CA ALA A 18 -26.94 7.87 -29.76
C ALA A 18 -26.11 8.89 -28.97
N TYR A 19 -26.75 9.71 -28.12
CA TYR A 19 -26.06 10.74 -27.33
C TYR A 19 -25.71 10.29 -25.92
N ALA A 20 -26.35 9.22 -25.42
CA ALA A 20 -26.08 8.67 -24.09
C ALA A 20 -24.57 8.44 -23.79
N PRO A 21 -23.71 7.89 -24.69
CA PRO A 21 -22.29 7.70 -24.40
C PRO A 21 -21.58 9.01 -24.01
N TYR A 22 -21.81 10.09 -24.76
CA TYR A 22 -21.21 11.40 -24.51
C TYR A 22 -21.74 12.04 -23.22
N ASN A 23 -23.03 11.86 -22.93
CA ASN A 23 -23.63 12.33 -21.68
C ASN A 23 -23.06 11.57 -20.46
N TRP A 24 -22.88 10.25 -20.57
CA TRP A 24 -22.20 9.44 -19.56
C TRP A 24 -20.73 9.81 -19.40
N GLU A 25 -20.04 10.22 -20.47
CA GLU A 25 -18.66 10.69 -20.38
C GLU A 25 -18.56 12.05 -19.69
N LEU A 26 -19.36 13.04 -20.11
CA LEU A 26 -19.36 14.40 -19.57
C LEU A 26 -19.75 14.45 -18.09
N PHE A 27 -20.87 13.83 -17.71
CA PHE A 27 -21.45 13.98 -16.38
C PHE A 27 -20.96 12.93 -15.36
N PHE A 28 -20.33 11.83 -15.80
CA PHE A 28 -19.88 10.77 -14.90
C PHE A 28 -18.41 10.39 -15.11
N HIS A 29 -18.00 9.91 -16.30
CA HIS A 29 -16.65 9.36 -16.47
C HIS A 29 -15.54 10.43 -16.34
N ILE A 30 -15.76 11.67 -16.81
CA ILE A 30 -14.78 12.76 -16.70
C ILE A 30 -14.58 13.21 -15.23
N PRO A 31 -15.61 13.62 -14.46
CA PRO A 31 -15.46 13.97 -13.04
C PRO A 31 -14.82 12.85 -12.23
N MET A 32 -15.25 11.60 -12.47
CA MET A 32 -14.69 10.41 -11.82
C MET A 32 -13.19 10.21 -12.11
N THR A 33 -12.76 10.47 -13.35
CA THR A 33 -11.36 10.35 -13.76
C THR A 33 -10.50 11.48 -13.19
N ILE A 34 -11.03 12.70 -13.12
CA ILE A 34 -10.35 13.85 -12.51
C ILE A 34 -10.17 13.62 -11.01
N ALA A 35 -11.23 13.27 -10.28
CA ALA A 35 -11.16 12.93 -8.86
C ALA A 35 -10.18 11.78 -8.62
N GLY A 36 -10.27 10.71 -9.42
CA GLY A 36 -9.36 9.57 -9.36
C GLY A 36 -7.90 9.89 -9.67
N LYS A 37 -7.60 10.96 -10.43
CA LYS A 37 -6.24 11.48 -10.62
C LYS A 37 -5.79 12.28 -9.39
N LEU A 38 -6.62 13.22 -8.92
CA LEU A 38 -6.30 14.06 -7.77
C LEU A 38 -5.99 13.25 -6.49
N VAL A 39 -6.66 12.09 -6.28
CA VAL A 39 -6.32 11.14 -5.20
C VAL A 39 -4.91 10.55 -5.35
N ARG A 40 -4.46 10.23 -6.57
CA ARG A 40 -3.09 9.74 -6.82
C ARG A 40 -2.05 10.83 -6.63
N ASP A 41 -2.40 12.05 -7.00
CA ASP A 41 -1.60 13.26 -6.83
C ASP A 41 -1.70 13.83 -5.37
N GLN A 42 -2.29 13.05 -4.44
CA GLN A 42 -2.52 13.35 -3.01
C GLN A 42 -3.30 14.66 -2.70
N ASN A 43 -3.99 15.22 -3.69
CA ASN A 43 -4.82 16.41 -3.53
C ASN A 43 -6.26 16.02 -3.14
N PHE A 44 -6.42 15.56 -1.90
CA PHE A 44 -7.67 15.00 -1.39
C PHE A 44 -8.83 16.00 -1.30
N GLU A 45 -8.55 17.26 -0.96
CA GLU A 45 -9.60 18.30 -0.84
C GLU A 45 -10.24 18.61 -2.19
N LEU A 46 -9.44 18.79 -3.26
CA LEU A 46 -9.99 18.97 -4.61
C LEU A 46 -10.61 17.68 -5.14
N ALA A 47 -10.04 16.51 -4.83
CA ALA A 47 -10.65 15.23 -5.20
C ALA A 47 -12.05 15.06 -4.58
N GLN A 48 -12.23 15.42 -3.31
CA GLN A 48 -13.52 15.37 -2.62
C GLN A 48 -14.56 16.26 -3.32
N LYS A 49 -14.19 17.49 -3.69
CA LYS A 49 -15.06 18.42 -4.44
C LYS A 49 -15.48 17.84 -5.80
N TRP A 50 -14.59 17.15 -6.51
CA TRP A 50 -14.94 16.46 -7.76
C TRP A 50 -15.81 15.21 -7.56
N TYR A 51 -15.67 14.49 -6.44
CA TYR A 51 -16.60 13.40 -6.10
C TYR A 51 -18.00 13.92 -5.74
N HIS A 52 -18.11 15.05 -5.03
CA HIS A 52 -19.40 15.66 -4.65
C HIS A 52 -20.28 16.01 -5.87
N VAL A 53 -19.71 16.24 -7.05
CA VAL A 53 -20.44 16.43 -8.32
C VAL A 53 -21.24 15.18 -8.74
N ILE A 54 -20.87 13.99 -8.25
CA ILE A 54 -21.58 12.72 -8.51
C ILE A 54 -22.32 12.24 -7.26
N PHE A 55 -21.64 12.26 -6.11
CA PHE A 55 -22.10 11.73 -4.83
C PHE A 55 -21.66 12.64 -3.68
N ASP A 56 -22.62 13.30 -3.04
CA ASP A 56 -22.39 14.13 -1.86
C ASP A 56 -23.12 13.55 -0.64
N PRO A 57 -22.42 12.92 0.32
CA PRO A 57 -23.02 12.41 1.55
C PRO A 57 -23.40 13.52 2.54
N THR A 58 -23.00 14.77 2.32
CA THR A 58 -23.28 15.93 3.18
C THR A 58 -24.55 16.70 2.79
N ALA A 59 -25.14 16.39 1.63
CA ALA A 59 -26.35 17.02 1.11
C ALA A 59 -27.53 17.02 2.12
N SER A 60 -27.92 18.22 2.55
CA SER A 60 -28.98 18.48 3.54
C SER A 60 -30.37 18.73 2.91
N GLU A 61 -30.53 18.50 1.61
CA GLU A 61 -31.77 18.78 0.87
C GLU A 61 -32.94 17.86 1.29
N THR A 62 -34.16 18.34 1.06
CA THR A 62 -35.40 17.61 1.38
C THR A 62 -35.69 16.47 0.41
N GLY A 63 -34.95 15.37 0.59
CA GLY A 63 -35.13 14.12 -0.16
C GLY A 63 -34.78 12.89 0.66
N GLY A 64 -35.20 11.71 0.17
CA GLY A 64 -34.90 10.41 0.75
C GLY A 64 -33.45 9.97 0.50
N LYS A 65 -33.25 8.72 0.10
CA LYS A 65 -31.92 8.19 -0.25
C LYS A 65 -31.34 8.79 -1.54
N GLN A 66 -32.19 9.43 -2.36
CA GLN A 66 -31.83 10.02 -3.64
C GLN A 66 -30.95 11.27 -3.51
N ARG A 67 -31.13 12.08 -2.44
CA ARG A 67 -30.49 13.41 -2.30
C ARG A 67 -28.96 13.39 -2.33
N PHE A 68 -28.36 12.25 -1.99
CA PHE A 68 -26.90 12.08 -1.99
C PHE A 68 -26.33 11.87 -3.41
N TRP A 69 -27.18 11.71 -4.43
CA TRP A 69 -26.79 11.43 -5.81
C TRP A 69 -27.13 12.61 -6.71
N GLN A 70 -26.11 13.42 -7.02
CA GLN A 70 -26.24 14.60 -7.89
C GLN A 70 -26.36 14.22 -9.38
N PHE A 71 -25.90 13.02 -9.75
CA PHE A 71 -26.04 12.50 -11.11
C PHE A 71 -27.42 11.86 -11.34
N LEU A 72 -28.21 12.41 -12.28
CA LEU A 72 -29.63 12.09 -12.50
C LEU A 72 -29.95 10.57 -12.65
N PRO A 73 -29.22 9.75 -13.43
CA PRO A 73 -29.46 8.31 -13.48
C PRO A 73 -29.26 7.60 -12.13
N PHE A 74 -28.33 8.04 -11.29
CA PHE A 74 -28.13 7.48 -9.94
C PHE A 74 -29.19 7.99 -8.96
N TYR A 75 -29.66 9.23 -9.08
CA TYR A 75 -30.81 9.75 -8.34
C TYR A 75 -32.07 8.90 -8.60
N GLN A 76 -32.35 8.60 -9.87
CA GLN A 76 -33.48 7.75 -10.27
C GLN A 76 -33.33 6.30 -9.81
N GLU A 77 -32.13 5.72 -9.92
CA GLU A 77 -31.85 4.36 -9.42
C GLU A 77 -31.97 4.28 -7.89
N ALA A 78 -31.48 5.28 -7.16
CA ALA A 78 -31.57 5.37 -5.69
C ALA A 78 -33.01 5.54 -5.17
N GLY A 79 -33.96 5.92 -6.03
CA GLY A 79 -35.39 5.98 -5.72
C GLY A 79 -36.11 4.65 -5.83
N LYS A 80 -35.51 3.63 -6.46
CA LYS A 80 -36.08 2.28 -6.56
C LYS A 80 -35.86 1.52 -5.26
N GLN A 81 -36.76 0.58 -4.95
CA GLN A 81 -36.51 -0.34 -3.83
C GLN A 81 -35.32 -1.24 -4.15
N ILE A 82 -34.54 -1.57 -3.12
CA ILE A 82 -33.36 -2.44 -3.24
C ILE A 82 -33.86 -3.87 -3.46
N LYS A 83 -33.94 -4.30 -4.72
CA LYS A 83 -34.35 -5.68 -5.06
C LYS A 83 -33.53 -6.69 -4.26
N THR A 84 -34.18 -7.68 -3.64
CA THR A 84 -33.45 -8.82 -3.06
C THR A 84 -32.83 -9.68 -4.17
N LEU A 85 -31.88 -10.54 -3.82
CA LEU A 85 -31.29 -11.46 -4.80
C LEU A 85 -32.35 -12.38 -5.44
N ASN A 86 -33.36 -12.80 -4.67
CA ASN A 86 -34.42 -13.68 -5.14
C ASN A 86 -35.32 -12.97 -6.18
N GLU A 87 -35.63 -11.69 -5.96
CA GLU A 87 -36.33 -10.84 -6.94
C GLU A 87 -35.49 -10.57 -8.20
N LEU A 88 -34.17 -10.52 -8.08
CA LEU A 88 -33.26 -10.36 -9.21
C LEU A 88 -33.14 -11.64 -10.05
N LEU A 89 -33.26 -12.82 -9.42
CA LEU A 89 -33.25 -14.12 -10.10
C LEU A 89 -34.61 -14.49 -10.72
N ALA A 90 -35.72 -13.96 -10.18
CA ALA A 90 -37.06 -14.14 -10.76
C ALA A 90 -37.27 -13.39 -12.09
N ASP A 91 -36.52 -12.31 -12.33
CA ASP A 91 -36.62 -11.43 -13.51
C ASP A 91 -35.82 -11.98 -14.72
N GLY A 92 -36.13 -13.23 -15.09
CA GLY A 92 -35.26 -14.08 -15.91
C GLY A 92 -34.95 -13.56 -17.33
N THR A 93 -35.87 -12.86 -17.98
CA THR A 93 -35.69 -12.41 -19.38
C THR A 93 -34.66 -11.29 -19.52
N ALA A 94 -34.69 -10.31 -18.61
CA ALA A 94 -33.71 -9.23 -18.56
C ALA A 94 -32.34 -9.74 -18.08
N LEU A 95 -32.34 -10.69 -17.14
CA LEU A 95 -31.14 -11.36 -16.64
C LEU A 95 -30.38 -12.12 -17.74
N LEU A 96 -31.09 -12.91 -18.56
CA LEU A 96 -30.52 -13.65 -19.69
C LEU A 96 -29.82 -12.73 -20.72
N GLN A 97 -30.42 -11.59 -21.07
CA GLN A 97 -29.81 -10.65 -22.01
C GLN A 97 -28.48 -10.07 -21.49
N GLN A 98 -28.41 -9.77 -20.19
CA GLN A 98 -27.18 -9.26 -19.55
C GLN A 98 -26.08 -10.31 -19.53
N ILE A 99 -26.42 -11.59 -19.28
CA ILE A 99 -25.49 -12.71 -19.28
C ILE A 99 -24.93 -12.96 -20.68
N ASN A 100 -25.78 -13.04 -21.70
CA ASN A 100 -25.37 -13.25 -23.10
C ASN A 100 -24.46 -12.14 -23.64
N LEU A 101 -24.55 -10.92 -23.09
CA LEU A 101 -23.67 -9.79 -23.47
C LEU A 101 -22.36 -9.76 -22.68
N TRP A 102 -22.36 -10.27 -21.45
CA TRP A 102 -21.14 -10.51 -20.66
C TRP A 102 -20.32 -11.68 -21.21
N GLU A 103 -20.95 -12.80 -21.56
CA GLU A 103 -20.29 -13.99 -22.14
C GLU A 103 -19.52 -13.63 -23.43
N LYS A 104 -20.09 -12.74 -24.26
CA LYS A 104 -19.43 -12.21 -25.46
C LYS A 104 -18.31 -11.19 -25.19
N ASN A 105 -18.19 -10.68 -23.96
CA ASN A 105 -17.22 -9.64 -23.58
C ASN A 105 -16.74 -9.80 -22.11
N PRO A 106 -16.15 -10.95 -21.73
CA PRO A 106 -15.96 -11.31 -20.31
C PRO A 106 -15.06 -10.32 -19.55
N PHE A 107 -14.11 -9.69 -20.24
CA PHE A 107 -13.12 -8.76 -19.66
C PHE A 107 -13.54 -7.27 -19.71
N LYS A 108 -14.81 -6.93 -20.02
CA LYS A 108 -15.28 -5.54 -20.14
C LYS A 108 -16.33 -5.18 -19.06
N PRO A 109 -15.93 -4.89 -17.81
CA PRO A 109 -16.86 -4.67 -16.68
C PRO A 109 -17.83 -3.49 -16.88
N HIS A 110 -17.44 -2.50 -17.68
CA HIS A 110 -18.27 -1.33 -18.01
C HIS A 110 -19.57 -1.69 -18.76
N ILE A 111 -19.63 -2.83 -19.46
CA ILE A 111 -20.86 -3.27 -20.15
C ILE A 111 -21.93 -3.65 -19.14
N ILE A 112 -21.59 -4.48 -18.14
CA ILE A 112 -22.50 -4.84 -17.05
C ILE A 112 -22.87 -3.60 -16.23
N ALA A 113 -21.90 -2.73 -15.92
CA ALA A 113 -22.15 -1.55 -15.11
C ALA A 113 -23.07 -0.50 -15.78
N ARG A 114 -23.07 -0.41 -17.12
CA ARG A 114 -24.04 0.41 -17.88
C ARG A 114 -25.47 -0.17 -17.85
N MET A 115 -25.63 -1.48 -17.62
CA MET A 115 -26.93 -2.15 -17.47
C MET A 115 -27.41 -2.21 -16.00
N ARG A 116 -26.47 -2.24 -15.05
CA ARG A 116 -26.71 -2.29 -13.60
C ARG A 116 -26.06 -1.08 -12.95
N LEU A 117 -26.75 0.06 -12.94
CA LEU A 117 -26.20 1.34 -12.46
C LEU A 117 -25.73 1.29 -11.01
N SER A 118 -26.35 0.44 -10.18
CA SER A 118 -25.91 0.13 -8.81
C SER A 118 -24.45 -0.38 -8.71
N ALA A 119 -23.85 -0.91 -9.78
CA ALA A 119 -22.44 -1.25 -9.84
C ALA A 119 -21.54 0.00 -9.93
N TYR A 120 -21.93 1.01 -10.72
CA TYR A 120 -21.23 2.31 -10.74
C TYR A 120 -21.43 3.07 -9.42
N MET A 121 -22.64 3.08 -8.86
CA MET A 121 -22.90 3.70 -7.54
C MET A 121 -22.00 3.10 -6.45
N LYS A 122 -21.86 1.76 -6.40
CA LYS A 122 -20.91 1.09 -5.50
C LYS A 122 -19.46 1.50 -5.79
N HIS A 123 -19.05 1.59 -7.05
CA HIS A 123 -17.71 2.03 -7.43
C HIS A 123 -17.40 3.46 -6.97
N VAL A 124 -18.36 4.39 -7.10
CA VAL A 124 -18.23 5.78 -6.60
C VAL A 124 -18.02 5.79 -5.09
N VAL A 125 -18.86 5.08 -4.31
CA VAL A 125 -18.72 5.03 -2.85
C VAL A 125 -17.39 4.40 -2.44
N MET A 126 -16.96 3.29 -3.07
CA MET A 126 -15.64 2.69 -2.81
C MET A 126 -14.49 3.67 -3.11
N LYS A 127 -14.60 4.50 -4.15
CA LYS A 127 -13.59 5.50 -4.52
C LYS A 127 -13.61 6.76 -3.67
N TYR A 128 -14.76 7.14 -3.15
CA TYR A 128 -14.89 8.17 -2.12
C TYR A 128 -14.27 7.69 -0.80
N LEU A 129 -14.46 6.42 -0.44
CA LEU A 129 -13.81 5.79 0.71
C LEU A 129 -12.28 5.68 0.51
N ASP A 130 -11.80 5.30 -0.68
CA ASP A 130 -10.36 5.37 -1.02
C ASP A 130 -9.80 6.80 -0.78
N CYS A 131 -10.57 7.84 -1.12
CA CYS A 131 -10.19 9.24 -0.93
C CYS A 131 -10.17 9.66 0.54
N LEU A 132 -11.21 9.33 1.32
CA LEU A 132 -11.28 9.65 2.75
C LEU A 132 -10.19 8.91 3.55
N ILE A 133 -9.97 7.62 3.26
CA ILE A 133 -8.94 6.81 3.93
C ILE A 133 -7.54 7.33 3.54
N GLY A 134 -7.29 7.65 2.26
CA GLY A 134 -6.00 8.20 1.83
C GLY A 134 -5.66 9.54 2.48
N TRP A 135 -6.65 10.42 2.65
CA TRP A 135 -6.50 11.68 3.38
C TRP A 135 -6.24 11.44 4.88
N ALA A 136 -7.02 10.56 5.50
CA ALA A 136 -6.87 10.22 6.91
C ALA A 136 -5.53 9.51 7.21
N ASP A 137 -5.01 8.69 6.29
CA ASP A 137 -3.68 8.08 6.39
C ASP A 137 -2.56 9.13 6.21
N ASN A 138 -2.71 10.10 5.30
CA ASN A 138 -1.77 11.22 5.15
C ASN A 138 -1.66 12.04 6.44
N LEU A 139 -2.80 12.34 7.08
CA LEU A 139 -2.86 13.08 8.33
C LEU A 139 -2.34 12.27 9.52
N PHE A 140 -2.77 11.01 9.67
CA PHE A 140 -2.29 10.11 10.72
C PHE A 140 -0.77 9.86 10.65
N GLY A 141 -0.21 9.91 9.45
CA GLY A 141 1.23 9.85 9.19
C GLY A 141 2.03 11.09 9.59
N ARG A 142 1.40 12.23 9.90
CA ARG A 142 2.10 13.45 10.37
C ARG A 142 2.51 13.40 11.85
N ASP A 143 1.90 12.50 12.62
CA ASP A 143 2.22 12.27 14.03
C ASP A 143 2.06 13.50 14.96
N THR A 144 0.97 14.26 14.79
CA THR A 144 0.63 15.38 15.67
C THR A 144 -0.79 15.26 16.23
N LEU A 145 -1.05 15.84 17.40
CA LEU A 145 -2.31 15.65 18.13
C LEU A 145 -3.51 16.19 17.33
N GLU A 146 -3.30 17.32 16.67
CA GLU A 146 -4.24 18.01 15.79
C GLU A 146 -4.54 17.18 14.53
N SER A 147 -3.49 16.72 13.83
CA SER A 147 -3.63 15.92 12.61
C SER A 147 -4.22 14.53 12.86
N ILE A 148 -3.96 13.92 14.01
CA ILE A 148 -4.59 12.67 14.44
C ILE A 148 -6.09 12.89 14.70
N ASN A 149 -6.48 13.99 15.35
CA ASN A 149 -7.90 14.31 15.57
C ASN A 149 -8.64 14.61 14.25
N GLU A 150 -7.99 15.28 13.29
CA GLU A 150 -8.54 15.46 11.93
C GLU A 150 -8.74 14.11 11.21
N ALA A 151 -7.73 13.23 11.27
CA ALA A 151 -7.80 11.88 10.71
C ALA A 151 -8.94 11.05 11.33
N VAL A 152 -9.14 11.12 12.66
CA VAL A 152 -10.24 10.44 13.35
C VAL A 152 -11.61 10.86 12.82
N ASN A 153 -11.81 12.16 12.54
CA ASN A 153 -13.07 12.64 11.97
C ASN A 153 -13.33 12.07 10.56
N LEU A 154 -12.30 11.98 9.71
CA LEU A 154 -12.39 11.37 8.38
C LEU A 154 -12.64 9.85 8.45
N TYR A 155 -11.99 9.12 9.37
CA TYR A 155 -12.27 7.70 9.60
C TYR A 155 -13.69 7.45 10.12
N ILE A 156 -14.19 8.31 11.02
CA ILE A 156 -15.57 8.23 11.52
C ILE A 156 -16.59 8.56 10.42
N LEU A 157 -16.29 9.52 9.53
CA LEU A 157 -17.12 9.80 8.35
C LEU A 157 -17.17 8.57 7.41
N ALA A 158 -16.03 7.97 7.10
CA ALA A 158 -15.95 6.76 6.29
C ALA A 158 -16.70 5.58 6.92
N ALA A 159 -16.57 5.38 8.24
CA ALA A 159 -17.32 4.36 8.98
C ALA A 159 -18.84 4.61 8.96
N LYS A 160 -19.29 5.87 9.08
CA LYS A 160 -20.72 6.24 8.98
C LYS A 160 -21.30 6.01 7.58
N ILE A 161 -20.50 6.21 6.52
CA ILE A 161 -20.90 5.96 5.13
C ILE A 161 -21.03 4.45 4.85
N LEU A 162 -20.15 3.63 5.41
CA LEU A 162 -20.23 2.16 5.32
C LEU A 162 -21.36 1.57 6.18
N GLY A 163 -21.62 2.14 7.36
CA GLY A 163 -22.54 1.57 8.33
C GLY A 163 -21.98 0.33 9.06
N PRO A 164 -22.83 -0.42 9.79
CA PRO A 164 -22.40 -1.62 10.51
C PRO A 164 -21.86 -2.69 9.54
N ARG A 165 -20.86 -3.46 9.99
CA ARG A 165 -20.28 -4.55 9.19
C ARG A 165 -21.37 -5.60 8.90
N PRO A 166 -21.52 -6.06 7.64
CA PRO A 166 -22.45 -7.14 7.32
C PRO A 166 -22.12 -8.44 8.08
N GLU A 167 -23.08 -8.96 8.83
CA GLU A 167 -22.91 -10.18 9.62
C GLU A 167 -22.77 -11.43 8.74
N ARG A 168 -22.00 -12.43 9.22
CA ARG A 168 -21.95 -13.75 8.59
C ARG A 168 -23.11 -14.60 9.07
N VAL A 169 -24.25 -14.50 8.38
CA VAL A 169 -25.27 -15.55 8.42
C VAL A 169 -24.60 -16.88 7.98
N PRO A 170 -24.66 -17.95 8.78
CA PRO A 170 -24.17 -19.27 8.39
C PRO A 170 -25.11 -19.91 7.34
N ALA A 171 -24.63 -20.92 6.63
CA ALA A 171 -25.51 -21.76 5.82
C ALA A 171 -26.53 -22.47 6.72
N ARG A 172 -27.80 -22.55 6.30
CA ARG A 172 -28.87 -23.22 7.09
C ARG A 172 -28.90 -24.73 6.86
N ALA A 173 -28.41 -25.16 5.72
CA ALA A 173 -28.14 -26.53 5.33
C ALA A 173 -26.89 -26.51 4.44
N GLU A 174 -26.19 -27.64 4.39
CA GLU A 174 -25.14 -27.89 3.40
C GLU A 174 -25.74 -28.80 2.31
N PRO A 175 -25.53 -28.52 1.02
CA PRO A 175 -26.07 -29.36 -0.04
C PRO A 175 -25.32 -30.70 -0.07
N VAL A 176 -26.01 -31.77 -0.50
CA VAL A 176 -25.35 -33.06 -0.75
C VAL A 176 -24.36 -32.92 -1.91
N ASP A 177 -23.14 -33.43 -1.74
CA ASP A 177 -22.09 -33.39 -2.76
C ASP A 177 -22.55 -34.03 -4.08
N GLN A 178 -22.82 -33.19 -5.10
CA GLN A 178 -23.16 -33.62 -6.44
C GLN A 178 -21.97 -33.53 -7.40
N THR A 179 -21.90 -34.45 -8.36
CA THR A 179 -20.95 -34.36 -9.47
C THR A 179 -21.47 -33.44 -10.58
N TYR A 180 -20.57 -32.90 -11.41
CA TYR A 180 -20.94 -32.08 -12.57
C TYR A 180 -21.96 -32.78 -13.49
N ASN A 181 -21.84 -34.10 -13.70
CA ASN A 181 -22.76 -34.86 -14.54
C ASN A 181 -24.16 -34.96 -13.91
N THR A 182 -24.26 -35.02 -12.58
CA THR A 182 -25.54 -35.02 -11.84
C THR A 182 -26.22 -33.66 -11.98
N LEU A 183 -25.48 -32.59 -11.66
CA LEU A 183 -25.94 -31.21 -11.77
C LEU A 183 -26.36 -30.82 -13.19
N LYS A 184 -25.75 -31.43 -14.22
CA LYS A 184 -26.02 -31.13 -15.64
C LYS A 184 -27.44 -31.48 -16.10
N ASP A 185 -28.01 -32.54 -15.54
CA ASP A 185 -29.36 -33.01 -15.90
C ASP A 185 -30.45 -32.31 -15.06
N GLU A 186 -30.08 -31.78 -13.89
CA GLU A 186 -30.82 -30.70 -13.24
C GLU A 186 -30.77 -29.41 -14.08
N LYS A 187 -31.80 -28.56 -13.97
CA LYS A 187 -31.92 -27.38 -14.84
C LYS A 187 -31.01 -26.24 -14.37
N TRP A 188 -29.84 -26.12 -15.00
CA TRP A 188 -28.90 -25.01 -14.76
C TRP A 188 -29.60 -23.65 -14.87
N LEU A 189 -29.52 -22.88 -13.79
CA LEU A 189 -29.91 -21.47 -13.80
C LEU A 189 -28.89 -20.65 -14.61
N PRO A 190 -29.33 -19.51 -15.18
CA PRO A 190 -28.40 -18.50 -15.69
C PRO A 190 -27.40 -18.08 -14.60
N LEU A 191 -26.12 -17.91 -14.97
CA LEU A 191 -24.94 -17.80 -14.07
C LEU A 191 -24.40 -19.13 -13.50
N SER A 192 -24.62 -20.26 -14.18
CA SER A 192 -23.92 -21.54 -13.90
C SER A 192 -24.10 -22.05 -12.46
N ASN A 193 -25.35 -22.07 -12.00
CA ASN A 193 -25.73 -22.52 -10.66
C ASN A 193 -26.96 -23.44 -10.74
N ALA A 194 -27.16 -24.32 -9.77
CA ALA A 194 -28.30 -25.24 -9.71
C ALA A 194 -29.21 -24.89 -8.52
N LEU A 195 -30.47 -25.33 -8.58
CA LEU A 195 -31.41 -25.30 -7.45
C LEU A 195 -31.57 -26.73 -6.94
N VAL A 196 -31.07 -26.99 -5.72
CA VAL A 196 -31.09 -28.30 -5.07
C VAL A 196 -32.06 -28.26 -3.89
N GLU A 197 -32.85 -29.31 -3.74
CA GLU A 197 -33.87 -29.47 -2.69
C GLU A 197 -33.22 -29.81 -1.33
N ILE A 198 -33.83 -29.32 -0.24
CA ILE A 198 -33.31 -29.40 1.14
C ILE A 198 -34.37 -30.04 2.05
N GLU A 199 -34.19 -31.32 2.40
CA GLU A 199 -35.12 -32.09 3.23
C GLU A 199 -35.37 -31.53 4.66
N ASN A 200 -34.61 -30.51 5.07
CA ASN A 200 -34.64 -29.91 6.41
C ASN A 200 -34.82 -28.37 6.41
N PHE A 201 -35.42 -27.77 5.38
CA PHE A 201 -35.64 -26.31 5.35
C PHE A 201 -36.76 -25.86 6.30
N ILE A 202 -36.41 -25.51 7.54
CA ILE A 202 -37.34 -24.87 8.48
C ILE A 202 -37.48 -23.38 8.11
N PRO A 203 -38.69 -22.89 7.73
CA PRO A 203 -38.91 -21.47 7.47
C PRO A 203 -38.78 -20.64 8.77
N PRO A 204 -38.25 -19.41 8.71
CA PRO A 204 -38.03 -18.62 9.90
C PRO A 204 -39.34 -18.18 10.55
N SER A 205 -39.47 -18.37 11.86
CA SER A 205 -40.54 -17.77 12.67
C SER A 205 -40.58 -16.26 12.44
N ALA A 206 -41.75 -15.73 12.08
CA ALA A 206 -41.90 -14.31 11.76
C ALA A 206 -41.58 -13.44 12.99
N GLY A 207 -40.49 -12.66 12.90
CA GLY A 207 -40.10 -11.72 13.95
C GLY A 207 -41.18 -10.65 14.16
N LYS A 208 -41.41 -10.25 15.42
CA LYS A 208 -42.33 -9.17 15.78
C LYS A 208 -41.90 -7.87 15.08
N GLY A 209 -42.62 -7.48 14.03
CA GLY A 209 -42.29 -6.34 13.18
C GLY A 209 -43.01 -6.34 11.83
N PHE A 210 -43.41 -7.51 11.31
CA PHE A 210 -44.30 -7.59 10.14
C PHE A 210 -45.76 -7.26 10.54
N HIS A 211 -46.14 -5.99 10.42
CA HIS A 211 -47.52 -5.51 10.40
C HIS A 211 -47.74 -4.73 9.11
N GLY A 212 -48.73 -5.13 8.29
CA GLY A 212 -48.97 -4.52 6.98
C GLY A 212 -49.59 -5.43 5.91
N TRP A 213 -49.70 -6.74 6.15
CA TRP A 213 -50.48 -7.65 5.29
C TRP A 213 -51.81 -8.00 5.95
N HIS A 214 -52.87 -7.28 5.57
CA HIS A 214 -54.24 -7.71 5.83
C HIS A 214 -54.58 -8.86 4.87
N ALA A 215 -54.86 -10.03 5.42
CA ALA A 215 -55.08 -11.25 4.66
C ALA A 215 -56.57 -11.45 4.34
N ASP A 216 -57.13 -10.56 3.54
CA ASP A 216 -58.54 -10.60 3.10
C ASP A 216 -58.78 -11.65 1.99
N GLU A 217 -58.33 -12.89 2.20
CA GLU A 217 -58.87 -14.11 1.55
C GLU A 217 -58.26 -15.42 2.15
N PRO A 218 -59.03 -16.23 2.89
CA PRO A 218 -58.51 -17.46 3.51
C PRO A 218 -58.50 -18.65 2.53
N GLY A 219 -57.48 -18.75 1.66
CA GLY A 219 -57.27 -19.98 0.87
C GLY A 219 -56.09 -20.00 -0.11
N THR A 220 -55.62 -18.85 -0.58
CA THR A 220 -54.63 -18.75 -1.68
C THR A 220 -53.17 -18.84 -1.20
N LEU A 221 -52.85 -18.19 -0.07
CA LEU A 221 -51.49 -18.07 0.49
C LEU A 221 -50.79 -19.43 0.67
N HIS A 222 -51.49 -20.46 1.17
CA HIS A 222 -50.86 -21.74 1.46
C HIS A 222 -50.36 -22.47 0.19
N LYS A 223 -51.09 -22.38 -0.94
CA LYS A 223 -50.69 -23.04 -2.20
C LYS A 223 -49.55 -22.33 -2.93
N GLN A 224 -49.34 -21.03 -2.70
CA GLN A 224 -48.16 -20.33 -3.22
C GLN A 224 -46.95 -20.46 -2.29
N ALA A 225 -47.14 -20.46 -0.97
CA ALA A 225 -46.07 -20.71 0.00
C ALA A 225 -45.50 -22.14 -0.09
N VAL A 226 -46.37 -23.16 -0.22
CA VAL A 226 -45.93 -24.58 -0.30
C VAL A 226 -45.17 -24.88 -1.59
N LYS A 227 -45.37 -24.14 -2.69
CA LYS A 227 -44.56 -24.27 -3.91
C LYS A 227 -43.26 -23.45 -3.88
N ALA A 228 -42.97 -22.77 -2.76
CA ALA A 228 -41.70 -22.13 -2.48
C ALA A 228 -40.92 -22.86 -1.37
N MET A 229 -41.23 -24.14 -1.14
CA MET A 229 -40.51 -24.98 -0.18
C MET A 229 -39.18 -25.49 -0.78
N GLU A 230 -38.18 -25.58 0.10
CA GLU A 230 -37.03 -26.49 0.03
C GLU A 230 -35.91 -26.26 -1.00
N THR A 231 -36.02 -25.50 -2.09
CA THR A 231 -34.85 -25.29 -2.99
C THR A 231 -33.87 -24.19 -2.54
N MET A 232 -32.56 -24.48 -2.51
CA MET A 232 -31.48 -23.47 -2.43
C MET A 232 -30.53 -23.50 -3.64
N LEU A 233 -29.76 -22.43 -3.83
CA LEU A 233 -28.65 -22.40 -4.78
C LEU A 233 -27.51 -23.32 -4.31
N TYR A 234 -27.07 -24.25 -5.16
CA TYR A 234 -25.97 -25.17 -4.87
C TYR A 234 -24.66 -24.44 -4.56
N PHE A 235 -24.27 -23.48 -5.42
CA PHE A 235 -23.13 -22.62 -5.18
C PHE A 235 -23.55 -21.35 -4.41
N SER A 236 -22.92 -21.13 -3.25
CA SER A 236 -23.07 -19.90 -2.46
C SER A 236 -22.56 -18.66 -3.20
N ILE A 237 -23.25 -17.52 -3.01
CA ILE A 237 -22.85 -16.24 -3.63
C ILE A 237 -21.58 -15.72 -2.96
N ILE A 238 -20.53 -15.55 -3.77
CA ILE A 238 -19.23 -15.03 -3.35
C ILE A 238 -19.38 -13.57 -2.89
N ARG A 239 -18.69 -13.22 -1.78
CA ARG A 239 -18.71 -11.87 -1.19
C ARG A 239 -17.74 -10.96 -1.94
N ASN A 240 -17.98 -9.64 -1.89
CA ASN A 240 -17.00 -8.68 -2.40
C ASN A 240 -15.98 -8.39 -1.30
N ASP A 241 -14.90 -9.17 -1.24
CA ASP A 241 -13.88 -9.07 -0.20
C ASP A 241 -13.17 -7.70 -0.21
N LYS A 242 -13.03 -7.07 -1.37
CA LYS A 242 -12.53 -5.69 -1.46
C LYS A 242 -13.47 -4.70 -0.78
N LEU A 243 -14.79 -4.90 -0.85
CA LEU A 243 -15.73 -4.07 -0.09
C LEU A 243 -15.62 -4.33 1.42
N LEU A 244 -15.44 -5.59 1.83
CA LEU A 244 -15.26 -5.97 3.24
C LEU A 244 -13.98 -5.36 3.85
N SER A 245 -12.87 -5.33 3.08
CA SER A 245 -11.58 -4.81 3.54
C SER A 245 -11.59 -3.32 3.96
N TYR A 246 -12.59 -2.53 3.57
CA TYR A 246 -12.73 -1.16 4.07
C TYR A 246 -13.13 -1.11 5.55
N TRP A 247 -14.01 -2.01 6.02
CA TRP A 247 -14.30 -2.12 7.45
C TRP A 247 -13.07 -2.60 8.23
N ASP A 248 -12.31 -3.54 7.68
CA ASP A 248 -11.07 -4.02 8.30
C ASP A 248 -10.01 -2.91 8.41
N THR A 249 -9.82 -2.13 7.35
CA THR A 249 -8.87 -1.01 7.31
C THR A 249 -9.26 0.10 8.30
N ILE A 250 -10.53 0.53 8.30
CA ILE A 250 -10.98 1.59 9.19
C ILE A 250 -10.98 1.12 10.66
N ALA A 251 -11.28 -0.16 10.91
CA ALA A 251 -11.16 -0.75 12.24
C ALA A 251 -9.70 -0.78 12.73
N ASP A 252 -8.74 -1.18 11.89
CA ASP A 252 -7.30 -1.14 12.20
C ASP A 252 -6.83 0.28 12.55
N ARG A 253 -7.17 1.28 11.74
CA ARG A 253 -6.75 2.67 11.99
C ARG A 253 -7.37 3.26 13.26
N LEU A 254 -8.67 3.07 13.46
CA LEU A 254 -9.34 3.50 14.68
C LEU A 254 -8.86 2.72 15.92
N PHE A 255 -8.47 1.46 15.78
CA PHE A 255 -7.85 0.69 16.85
C PHE A 255 -6.49 1.27 17.22
N LYS A 256 -5.59 1.47 16.25
CA LYS A 256 -4.24 2.03 16.49
C LYS A 256 -4.31 3.39 17.19
N ILE A 257 -5.14 4.31 16.71
CA ILE A 257 -5.28 5.63 17.30
C ILE A 257 -5.80 5.55 18.76
N ARG A 258 -6.72 4.62 19.05
CA ARG A 258 -7.25 4.40 20.42
C ARG A 258 -6.25 3.78 21.41
N HIS A 259 -5.19 3.14 20.91
CA HIS A 259 -4.13 2.52 21.72
C HIS A 259 -2.79 3.28 21.62
N SER A 260 -2.83 4.55 21.23
CA SER A 260 -1.64 5.41 21.09
C SER A 260 -0.56 4.85 20.16
N MET A 261 -0.96 4.11 19.13
CA MET A 261 -0.04 3.54 18.13
C MET A 261 0.09 4.44 16.90
N ASN A 262 1.24 4.38 16.23
CA ASN A 262 1.41 4.93 14.89
C ASN A 262 0.74 4.07 13.81
N ILE A 263 0.74 4.54 12.56
CA ILE A 263 0.15 3.84 11.41
C ILE A 263 0.73 2.43 11.19
N ALA A 264 2.01 2.22 11.55
CA ALA A 264 2.71 0.93 11.48
C ALA A 264 2.42 0.00 12.69
N GLY A 265 1.70 0.47 13.71
CA GLY A 265 1.37 -0.31 14.91
C GLY A 265 2.39 -0.23 16.06
N VAL A 266 3.34 0.69 16.01
CA VAL A 266 4.29 0.94 17.12
C VAL A 266 3.66 1.90 18.12
N GLU A 267 3.63 1.51 19.39
CA GLU A 267 3.15 2.37 20.50
C GLU A 267 4.05 3.61 20.67
N ARG A 268 3.43 4.77 20.90
CA ARG A 268 4.11 6.07 21.05
C ARG A 268 3.41 6.95 22.08
N THR A 269 4.18 7.72 22.84
CA THR A 269 3.67 8.85 23.62
C THR A 269 3.79 10.12 22.77
N LEU A 270 2.67 10.71 22.37
CA LEU A 270 2.66 12.01 21.69
C LEU A 270 3.22 13.10 22.61
N ALA A 271 3.90 14.10 22.04
CA ALA A 271 4.18 15.33 22.76
C ALA A 271 2.85 16.08 23.05
N LEU A 272 2.73 16.69 24.22
CA LEU A 272 1.51 17.41 24.64
C LEU A 272 1.23 18.65 23.77
N PHE A 273 2.25 19.16 23.10
CA PHE A 273 2.20 20.20 22.08
C PHE A 273 3.15 19.82 20.95
N GLU A 274 2.86 20.22 19.70
CA GLU A 274 3.87 20.24 18.63
C GLU A 274 5.09 21.07 19.09
N PRO A 275 6.34 20.67 18.76
CA PRO A 275 7.53 21.33 19.27
C PRO A 275 7.60 22.80 18.80
N PRO A 276 7.57 23.79 19.70
CA PRO A 276 7.77 25.18 19.33
C PRO A 276 9.19 25.41 18.80
N ILE A 277 9.34 26.38 17.90
CA ILE A 277 10.67 26.83 17.44
C ILE A 277 11.39 27.47 18.64
N ASP A 278 12.46 26.82 19.14
CA ASP A 278 13.08 27.11 20.44
C ASP A 278 14.07 28.29 20.42
N PRO A 279 13.85 29.36 21.22
CA PRO A 279 14.79 30.45 21.41
C PRO A 279 15.61 30.36 22.74
N ALA A 280 15.40 29.33 23.58
CA ALA A 280 15.82 29.31 24.98
C ALA A 280 17.16 28.61 25.27
N LEU A 281 17.90 28.21 24.23
CA LEU A 281 19.21 27.54 24.34
C LEU A 281 20.25 28.34 25.16
N LEU A 282 20.08 29.66 25.25
CA LEU A 282 20.95 30.60 25.97
C LEU A 282 20.83 30.57 27.52
N VAL A 283 19.76 30.03 28.10
CA VAL A 283 19.47 30.18 29.55
C VAL A 283 20.13 29.09 30.41
N LYS A 284 20.55 27.96 29.82
CA LYS A 284 21.05 26.78 30.55
C LYS A 284 22.44 26.93 31.19
N ALA A 285 23.15 28.04 30.98
CA ALA A 285 24.50 28.25 31.49
C ALA A 285 24.59 28.74 32.96
N ALA A 286 23.46 29.02 33.62
CA ALA A 286 23.43 29.91 34.80
C ALA A 286 23.38 29.23 36.20
N ALA A 287 23.34 27.90 36.33
CA ALA A 287 23.03 27.26 37.62
C ALA A 287 23.70 25.89 37.89
N ALA A 288 24.77 25.87 38.70
CA ALA A 288 25.31 24.67 39.38
C ALA A 288 26.31 25.04 40.52
N GLY A 289 26.29 24.33 41.67
CA GLY A 289 27.40 24.38 42.64
C GLY A 289 27.15 23.90 44.10
N LEU A 290 28.04 23.01 44.59
CA LEU A 290 28.54 22.80 45.99
C LEU A 290 27.57 22.32 47.12
N ASP A 291 28.02 22.05 48.36
CA ASP A 291 28.79 20.87 48.90
C ASP A 291 28.71 20.82 50.48
N LEU A 292 29.00 19.70 51.19
CA LEU A 292 28.92 19.58 52.69
C LEU A 292 29.57 18.31 53.35
N GLY A 293 29.86 18.26 54.68
CA GLY A 293 30.06 16.96 55.41
C GLY A 293 30.58 16.88 56.89
N THR A 294 30.49 15.65 57.48
CA THR A 294 31.34 14.97 58.52
C THR A 294 31.16 15.07 60.08
N VAL A 295 31.58 13.98 60.81
CA VAL A 295 32.08 13.83 62.24
C VAL A 295 31.18 13.15 63.35
N LEU A 296 31.80 12.68 64.48
CA LEU A 296 31.39 11.72 65.58
C LEU A 296 31.93 12.23 66.99
N ASN A 297 31.99 11.61 68.22
CA ASN A 297 31.95 10.26 68.87
C ASN A 297 31.80 10.34 70.46
N GLU A 298 32.15 9.28 71.25
CA GLU A 298 32.48 9.16 72.73
C GLU A 298 31.42 8.57 73.72
N VAL A 299 31.62 8.03 74.97
CA VAL A 299 32.70 7.40 75.85
C VAL A 299 32.03 6.67 77.10
N SER A 300 32.72 6.06 78.10
CA SER A 300 32.13 5.32 79.28
C SER A 300 32.98 5.28 80.60
N GLY A 301 32.47 4.71 81.74
CA GLY A 301 33.11 4.71 83.10
C GLY A 301 32.81 3.51 84.08
N ALA A 302 33.34 3.49 85.33
CA ALA A 302 33.53 2.26 86.19
C ALA A 302 33.26 2.36 87.75
N ALA A 303 33.49 1.27 88.53
CA ALA A 303 33.12 1.11 89.98
C ALA A 303 34.15 0.37 90.92
N ARG A 304 33.82 0.05 92.21
CA ARG A 304 34.78 -0.07 93.38
C ARG A 304 34.68 -1.38 94.25
N PRO A 305 35.75 -1.92 94.92
CA PRO A 305 35.79 -3.25 95.59
C PRO A 305 36.09 -3.30 97.13
N VAL A 306 36.26 -4.51 97.72
CA VAL A 306 35.95 -4.84 99.16
C VAL A 306 37.11 -5.06 100.17
N TYR A 307 38.24 -5.71 99.87
CA TYR A 307 39.27 -6.04 100.89
C TYR A 307 40.07 -4.80 101.36
N ARG A 308 40.74 -4.88 102.54
CA ARG A 308 41.66 -3.83 103.03
C ARG A 308 42.74 -3.47 102.00
N PHE A 309 42.95 -2.17 101.79
CA PHE A 309 43.68 -1.61 100.66
C PHE A 309 45.04 -2.27 100.35
N ALA A 310 45.95 -2.44 101.33
CA ALA A 310 47.29 -2.96 101.04
C ALA A 310 47.29 -4.39 100.43
N VAL A 311 46.49 -5.29 101.01
CA VAL A 311 46.35 -6.67 100.52
C VAL A 311 45.56 -6.69 99.21
N MET A 312 44.49 -5.91 99.13
CA MET A 312 43.68 -5.82 97.91
C MET A 312 44.48 -5.24 96.74
N LEU A 313 45.33 -4.25 96.98
CA LEU A 313 46.22 -3.64 96.01
C LEU A 313 47.32 -4.61 95.58
N GLN A 314 47.91 -5.39 96.49
CA GLN A 314 48.92 -6.38 96.12
C GLN A 314 48.31 -7.48 95.23
N LYS A 315 47.13 -8.01 95.60
CA LYS A 315 46.45 -9.03 94.78
C LYS A 315 45.85 -8.46 93.50
N ALA A 316 45.29 -7.26 93.51
CA ALA A 316 44.84 -6.58 92.31
C ALA A 316 46.01 -6.20 91.38
N ARG A 317 47.21 -5.91 91.90
CA ARG A 317 48.41 -5.71 91.08
C ARG A 317 48.86 -7.01 90.41
N GLN A 318 48.90 -8.13 91.14
CA GLN A 318 49.18 -9.45 90.55
C GLN A 318 48.17 -9.79 89.47
N PHE A 319 46.86 -9.79 89.79
CA PHE A 319 45.82 -10.05 88.81
C PHE A 319 45.78 -9.02 87.67
N ALA A 320 46.17 -7.76 87.86
CA ALA A 320 46.28 -6.77 86.77
C ALA A 320 47.54 -6.96 85.90
N GLN A 321 48.62 -7.56 86.44
CA GLN A 321 49.78 -7.98 85.66
C GLN A 321 49.42 -9.21 84.83
N ASP A 322 48.75 -10.21 85.42
CA ASP A 322 48.24 -11.40 84.73
C ASP A 322 47.21 -11.01 83.65
N LEU A 323 46.25 -10.14 83.98
CA LEU A 323 45.26 -9.58 83.04
C LEU A 323 45.92 -8.74 81.93
N LYS A 324 47.02 -8.03 82.22
CA LYS A 324 47.77 -7.29 81.19
C LYS A 324 48.48 -8.24 80.23
N LEU A 325 49.09 -9.31 80.72
CA LEU A 325 49.71 -10.34 79.88
C LEU A 325 48.66 -11.03 79.01
N LEU A 326 47.59 -11.53 79.64
CA LEU A 326 46.48 -12.21 78.95
C LEU A 326 45.73 -11.26 78.00
N GLY A 327 45.71 -9.96 78.30
CA GLY A 327 45.20 -8.90 77.42
C GLY A 327 46.11 -8.60 76.22
N HIS A 328 47.44 -8.65 76.37
CA HIS A 328 48.37 -8.57 75.23
C HIS A 328 48.29 -9.82 74.35
N ASP A 329 48.20 -11.02 74.95
CA ASP A 329 48.02 -12.27 74.21
C ASP A 329 46.68 -12.26 73.46
N LEU A 330 45.57 -11.90 74.14
CA LEU A 330 44.25 -11.79 73.52
C LEU A 330 44.23 -10.76 72.39
N LEU A 331 44.86 -9.59 72.57
CA LEU A 331 45.00 -8.60 71.50
C LEU A 331 45.75 -9.19 70.31
N GLY A 332 46.90 -9.84 70.53
CA GLY A 332 47.68 -10.48 69.46
C GLY A 332 46.96 -11.66 68.78
N TYR A 333 46.05 -12.35 69.47
CA TYR A 333 45.17 -13.36 68.86
C TYR A 333 44.02 -12.73 68.05
N LEU A 334 43.43 -11.63 68.53
CA LEU A 334 42.39 -10.89 67.81
C LEU A 334 42.96 -10.24 66.53
N GLU A 335 44.11 -9.56 66.63
CA GLU A 335 44.83 -8.96 65.49
C GLU A 335 45.15 -10.01 64.42
N LYS A 336 45.63 -11.20 64.81
CA LYS A 336 45.88 -12.32 63.88
C LYS A 336 44.59 -12.86 63.27
N ARG A 337 43.56 -13.11 64.08
CA ARG A 337 42.24 -13.59 63.59
C ARG A 337 41.66 -12.62 62.56
N ASP A 338 41.77 -11.32 62.81
CA ASP A 338 41.17 -10.29 61.97
C ASP A 338 42.02 -10.02 60.72
N ALA A 339 43.34 -10.21 60.79
CA ALA A 339 44.23 -10.24 59.62
C ALA A 339 43.95 -11.45 58.70
N GLU A 340 43.83 -12.66 59.25
CA GLU A 340 43.46 -13.86 58.49
C GLU A 340 42.03 -13.75 57.91
N GLY A 341 41.08 -13.22 58.68
CA GLY A 341 39.72 -12.94 58.22
C GLY A 341 39.68 -11.93 57.06
N LEU A 342 40.53 -10.89 57.10
CA LEU A 342 40.67 -9.92 56.01
C LEU A 342 41.37 -10.54 54.79
N ALA A 343 42.36 -11.42 54.99
CA ALA A 343 43.01 -12.14 53.90
C ALA A 343 42.02 -13.08 53.18
N LEU A 344 41.23 -13.85 53.94
CA LEU A 344 40.17 -14.70 53.40
C LEU A 344 39.07 -13.88 52.70
N LEU A 345 38.67 -12.73 53.24
CA LEU A 345 37.70 -11.84 52.59
C LEU A 345 38.22 -11.33 51.23
N ARG A 346 39.48 -10.89 51.18
CA ARG A 346 40.14 -10.48 49.92
C ARG A 346 40.15 -11.63 48.92
N GLN A 347 40.58 -12.83 49.31
CA GLN A 347 40.61 -13.98 48.42
C GLN A 347 39.22 -14.35 47.86
N ASN A 348 38.16 -14.22 48.65
CA ASN A 348 36.79 -14.42 48.15
C ASN A 348 36.34 -13.31 47.17
N GLN A 349 36.74 -12.06 47.41
CA GLN A 349 36.49 -10.95 46.47
C GLN A 349 37.29 -11.12 45.17
N ASP A 350 38.56 -11.56 45.26
CA ASP A 350 39.40 -11.86 44.10
C ASP A 350 38.78 -12.98 43.24
N ILE A 351 38.21 -14.03 43.84
CA ILE A 351 37.45 -15.06 43.12
C ILE A 351 36.24 -14.47 42.38
N GLN A 352 35.39 -13.68 43.06
CA GLN A 352 34.23 -13.03 42.43
C GLN A 352 34.62 -12.08 41.29
N ILE A 353 35.77 -11.40 41.41
CA ILE A 353 36.34 -10.56 40.35
C ILE A 353 36.82 -11.43 39.18
N MET A 354 37.47 -12.57 39.42
CA MET A 354 37.90 -13.50 38.37
C MET A 354 36.72 -14.15 37.64
N ASP A 355 35.67 -14.56 38.34
CA ASP A 355 34.41 -15.05 37.75
C ASP A 355 33.77 -13.98 36.84
N SER A 356 33.74 -12.73 37.32
CA SER A 356 33.24 -11.58 36.55
C SER A 356 34.09 -11.30 35.31
N ILE A 357 35.42 -11.40 35.42
CA ILE A 357 36.36 -11.28 34.30
C ILE A 357 36.16 -12.42 33.30
N GLN A 358 35.93 -13.66 33.76
CA GLN A 358 35.63 -14.79 32.89
C GLN A 358 34.34 -14.54 32.09
N ALA A 359 33.25 -14.12 32.74
CA ALA A 359 31.99 -13.80 32.06
C ALA A 359 32.18 -12.70 30.99
N ILE A 360 32.99 -11.67 31.27
CA ILE A 360 33.36 -10.64 30.30
C ILE A 360 34.17 -11.22 29.12
N ARG A 361 35.11 -12.14 29.38
CA ARG A 361 35.88 -12.82 28.32
C ARG A 361 35.00 -13.71 27.45
N GLU A 362 34.06 -14.44 28.03
CA GLU A 362 33.08 -15.25 27.30
C GLU A 362 32.15 -14.40 26.43
N ALA A 363 31.66 -13.27 26.97
CA ALA A 363 30.88 -12.29 26.22
C ALA A 363 31.66 -11.71 25.02
N ASN A 364 32.92 -11.31 25.22
CA ASN A 364 33.79 -10.82 24.15
C ASN A 364 34.02 -11.88 23.05
N VAL A 365 34.16 -13.17 23.41
CA VAL A 365 34.25 -14.28 22.43
C VAL A 365 32.93 -14.49 21.68
N ALA A 366 31.78 -14.33 22.34
CA ALA A 366 30.48 -14.40 21.70
C ALA A 366 30.22 -13.22 20.74
N GLU A 367 30.68 -12.02 21.10
CA GLU A 367 30.64 -10.84 20.23
C GLU A 367 31.54 -11.01 19.01
N ALA A 368 32.80 -11.42 19.20
CA ALA A 368 33.75 -11.68 18.11
C ALA A 368 33.21 -12.71 17.10
N LYS A 369 32.55 -13.79 17.58
CA LYS A 369 31.86 -14.77 16.72
C LYS A 369 30.73 -14.14 15.90
N LYS A 370 29.90 -13.28 16.50
CA LYS A 370 28.84 -12.55 15.79
C LYS A 370 29.41 -11.56 14.76
N ARG A 371 30.50 -10.87 15.10
CA ARG A 371 31.20 -9.96 14.19
C ARG A 371 31.78 -10.70 12.98
N ALA A 372 32.40 -11.86 13.18
CA ALA A 372 32.90 -12.70 12.07
C ALA A 372 31.76 -13.15 11.13
N VAL A 373 30.60 -13.55 11.66
CA VAL A 373 29.42 -13.86 10.83
C VAL A 373 28.92 -12.62 10.07
N SER A 374 28.96 -11.44 10.68
CA SER A 374 28.59 -10.19 10.00
C SER A 374 29.58 -9.80 8.89
N ILE A 375 30.88 -10.02 9.09
CA ILE A 375 31.92 -9.79 8.07
C ILE A 375 31.70 -10.75 6.90
N GLN A 376 31.47 -12.05 7.16
CA GLN A 376 31.16 -13.04 6.13
C GLN A 376 29.95 -12.63 5.27
N ILE A 377 28.86 -12.12 5.87
CA ILE A 377 27.67 -11.66 5.14
C ILE A 377 28.00 -10.44 4.25
N SER A 378 28.76 -9.46 4.76
CA SER A 378 29.23 -8.30 3.97
C SER A 378 30.14 -8.72 2.83
N LEU A 379 31.02 -9.68 3.07
CA LEU A 379 31.99 -10.24 2.13
C LEU A 379 31.30 -11.03 1.00
N ASP A 380 30.26 -11.82 1.31
CA ASP A 380 29.45 -12.50 0.30
C ASP A 380 28.62 -11.50 -0.53
N ALA A 381 28.13 -10.42 0.07
CA ALA A 381 27.49 -9.32 -0.66
C ALA A 381 28.47 -8.55 -1.57
N ALA A 382 29.71 -8.32 -1.12
CA ALA A 382 30.78 -7.70 -1.90
C ALA A 382 31.20 -8.60 -3.08
N ARG A 383 31.39 -9.92 -2.84
CA ARG A 383 31.63 -10.92 -3.90
C ARG A 383 30.47 -10.98 -4.89
N GLY A 384 29.23 -10.89 -4.41
CA GLY A 384 28.02 -10.79 -5.23
C GLY A 384 28.02 -9.56 -6.15
N ARG A 385 28.31 -8.36 -5.61
CA ARG A 385 28.47 -7.12 -6.41
C ARG A 385 29.58 -7.24 -7.43
N ARG A 386 30.76 -7.73 -7.04
CA ARG A 386 31.90 -7.94 -7.95
C ARG A 386 31.50 -8.82 -9.13
N LYS A 387 30.88 -9.97 -8.86
CA LYS A 387 30.38 -10.91 -9.89
C LYS A 387 29.37 -10.23 -10.82
N PHE A 388 28.36 -9.56 -10.25
CA PHE A 388 27.30 -8.89 -11.00
C PHE A 388 27.82 -7.82 -11.96
N PHE A 389 28.87 -7.06 -11.60
CA PHE A 389 29.46 -6.08 -12.51
C PHE A 389 30.46 -6.69 -13.50
N SER A 390 31.22 -7.73 -13.12
CA SER A 390 32.20 -8.36 -14.00
C SER A 390 31.62 -9.21 -15.14
N GLU A 391 30.41 -9.76 -14.97
CA GLU A 391 29.79 -10.68 -15.94
C GLU A 391 28.93 -9.99 -17.01
N ARG A 392 28.82 -8.65 -17.01
CA ARG A 392 27.91 -7.92 -17.91
C ARG A 392 28.56 -7.54 -19.25
N THR A 393 27.79 -7.76 -20.32
CA THR A 393 28.11 -7.30 -21.68
C THR A 393 27.75 -5.83 -21.87
N LEU A 394 28.46 -5.17 -22.81
CA LEU A 394 28.25 -3.77 -23.21
C LEU A 394 26.79 -3.45 -23.56
N THR A 395 26.14 -4.35 -24.30
CA THR A 395 24.74 -4.23 -24.75
C THR A 395 23.88 -5.35 -24.20
N ASN A 396 22.59 -5.04 -23.98
CA ASN A 396 21.52 -6.03 -23.77
C ASN A 396 20.71 -6.27 -25.07
N ALA A 397 19.82 -7.26 -25.07
CA ALA A 397 19.03 -7.63 -26.26
C ALA A 397 18.15 -6.49 -26.82
N SER A 398 17.53 -5.67 -25.96
CA SER A 398 16.76 -4.50 -26.38
C SER A 398 17.64 -3.37 -26.95
N GLU A 399 18.87 -3.21 -26.47
CA GLU A 399 19.83 -2.24 -27.00
C GLU A 399 20.41 -2.68 -28.35
N GLN A 400 20.62 -3.99 -28.53
CA GLN A 400 20.95 -4.58 -29.83
C GLN A 400 19.79 -4.38 -30.82
N GLY A 401 18.54 -4.59 -30.38
CA GLY A 401 17.34 -4.27 -31.17
C GLY A 401 17.24 -2.78 -31.54
N TYR A 402 17.56 -1.87 -30.60
CA TYR A 402 17.59 -0.43 -30.86
C TYR A 402 18.67 -0.07 -31.91
N LEU A 403 19.91 -0.54 -31.73
CA LEU A 403 21.00 -0.31 -32.69
C LEU A 403 20.69 -0.91 -34.08
N ALA A 404 20.03 -2.06 -34.14
CA ALA A 404 19.55 -2.66 -35.39
C ALA A 404 18.43 -1.83 -36.04
N SER A 405 17.51 -1.26 -35.25
CA SER A 405 16.46 -0.36 -35.79
C SER A 405 17.04 0.95 -36.33
N LEU A 406 18.09 1.50 -35.71
CA LEU A 406 18.83 2.64 -36.26
C LEU A 406 19.56 2.27 -37.56
N GLN A 407 20.15 1.07 -37.66
CA GLN A 407 20.77 0.60 -38.90
C GLN A 407 19.73 0.46 -40.03
N SER A 408 18.59 -0.21 -39.77
CA SER A 408 17.51 -0.33 -40.75
C SER A 408 17.04 1.03 -41.26
N ALA A 409 16.93 2.03 -40.38
CA ALA A 409 16.54 3.38 -40.77
C ALA A 409 17.60 4.12 -41.63
N LEU A 410 18.89 3.81 -41.47
CA LEU A 410 19.94 4.29 -42.38
C LEU A 410 19.80 3.62 -43.76
N ASP A 411 19.56 2.31 -43.78
CA ASP A 411 19.43 1.51 -45.01
C ASP A 411 18.17 1.93 -45.82
N ASP A 412 17.07 2.22 -45.13
CA ASP A 412 15.84 2.79 -45.71
C ASP A 412 16.06 4.20 -46.29
N ILE A 413 16.77 5.08 -45.58
CA ILE A 413 17.12 6.44 -46.07
C ILE A 413 18.06 6.36 -47.28
N GLY A 414 19.02 5.44 -47.30
CA GLY A 414 19.86 5.18 -48.47
C GLY A 414 19.02 4.78 -49.70
N SER A 415 18.04 3.90 -49.48
CA SER A 415 17.09 3.46 -50.51
C SER A 415 16.17 4.60 -50.99
N GLN A 416 15.73 5.47 -50.07
CA GLN A 416 14.97 6.68 -50.42
C GLN A 416 15.79 7.62 -51.31
N LYS A 417 17.04 7.94 -50.95
CA LYS A 417 17.92 8.83 -51.72
C LYS A 417 18.11 8.39 -53.18
N ILE A 418 18.32 7.09 -53.40
CA ILE A 418 18.43 6.49 -54.74
C ILE A 418 17.12 6.70 -55.51
N THR A 419 15.99 6.42 -54.86
CA THR A 419 14.65 6.56 -55.45
C THR A 419 14.33 8.01 -55.81
N GLU A 420 14.62 8.97 -54.93
CA GLU A 420 14.45 10.41 -55.18
C GLU A 420 15.37 10.93 -56.29
N THR A 421 16.60 10.41 -56.39
CA THR A 421 17.51 10.78 -57.48
C THR A 421 16.95 10.32 -58.83
N ILE A 422 16.44 9.08 -58.92
CA ILE A 422 15.74 8.59 -60.11
C ILE A 422 14.46 9.41 -60.38
N ALA A 423 13.68 9.72 -59.34
CA ALA A 423 12.47 10.53 -59.47
C ALA A 423 12.77 11.95 -59.98
N SER A 424 13.90 12.55 -59.61
CA SER A 424 14.33 13.86 -60.13
C SER A 424 14.59 13.85 -61.65
N VAL A 425 15.19 12.77 -62.15
CA VAL A 425 15.45 12.57 -63.59
C VAL A 425 14.15 12.30 -64.34
N VAL A 426 13.28 11.42 -63.81
CA VAL A 426 11.96 11.13 -64.41
C VAL A 426 11.06 12.37 -64.39
N ALA A 427 11.08 13.17 -63.32
CA ALA A 427 10.35 14.42 -63.22
C ALA A 427 10.83 15.51 -64.20
N ALA A 428 12.08 15.44 -64.67
CA ALA A 428 12.60 16.32 -65.71
C ALA A 428 12.15 15.92 -67.13
N ILE A 429 11.55 14.73 -67.31
CA ILE A 429 10.96 14.32 -68.59
C ILE A 429 9.66 15.12 -68.82
N PRO A 430 9.42 15.68 -70.03
CA PRO A 430 8.14 16.31 -70.37
C PRO A 430 6.98 15.31 -70.37
N ASP A 431 5.80 15.75 -69.92
CA ASP A 431 4.59 14.94 -70.07
C ASP A 431 4.15 14.91 -71.56
N PHE A 432 4.06 13.71 -72.15
CA PHE A 432 3.65 13.52 -73.54
C PHE A 432 2.12 13.38 -73.63
N LYS A 433 1.45 14.31 -74.31
CA LYS A 433 0.02 14.20 -74.60
C LYS A 433 -0.21 13.63 -75.99
N ILE A 434 -1.01 12.57 -76.07
CA ILE A 434 -1.48 11.95 -77.30
C ILE A 434 -3.01 11.95 -77.26
N GLY A 435 -3.63 12.81 -78.06
CA GLY A 435 -5.09 12.92 -78.15
C GLY A 435 -5.54 13.57 -79.45
N ALA A 436 -6.49 12.94 -80.14
CA ALA A 436 -7.17 13.53 -81.28
C ALA A 436 -8.20 14.59 -80.81
N PRO A 437 -8.51 15.63 -81.60
CA PRO A 437 -8.05 15.86 -82.98
C PRO A 437 -6.78 16.70 -83.10
N THR A 438 -6.40 17.51 -82.10
CA THR A 438 -5.37 18.55 -82.26
C THR A 438 -4.49 18.77 -81.02
N SER A 439 -3.67 17.78 -80.65
CA SER A 439 -2.25 18.01 -80.31
C SER A 439 -1.52 16.70 -79.99
N VAL A 440 -0.40 16.47 -80.69
CA VAL A 440 0.71 15.68 -80.17
C VAL A 440 1.72 16.70 -79.66
N GLY A 441 2.02 16.67 -78.36
CA GLY A 441 2.87 17.71 -77.75
C GLY A 441 3.41 17.33 -76.39
N THR A 442 4.64 17.77 -76.13
CA THR A 442 5.33 17.68 -74.85
C THR A 442 4.99 18.89 -73.98
N THR A 443 4.31 18.69 -72.85
CA THR A 443 4.18 19.73 -71.82
C THR A 443 5.34 19.65 -70.84
N PHE A 444 6.31 20.55 -71.01
CA PHE A 444 7.38 20.85 -70.06
C PHE A 444 7.16 22.23 -69.45
N GLY A 445 7.47 22.42 -68.17
CA GLY A 445 7.23 23.69 -67.48
C GLY A 445 7.40 23.61 -65.97
N GLY A 446 6.90 24.63 -65.27
CA GLY A 446 7.13 24.85 -63.83
C GLY A 446 6.71 23.68 -62.93
N SER A 447 5.71 22.88 -63.30
CA SER A 447 5.31 21.67 -62.57
C SER A 447 6.39 20.59 -62.54
N ASN A 448 7.14 20.44 -63.63
CA ASN A 448 8.10 19.36 -63.82
C ASN A 448 9.44 19.78 -63.20
N LEU A 449 9.80 21.06 -63.36
CA LEU A 449 10.89 21.69 -62.61
C LEU A 449 10.66 21.64 -61.09
N ALA A 450 9.43 21.93 -60.62
CA ALA A 450 9.09 21.87 -59.19
C ALA A 450 9.15 20.44 -58.63
N LYS A 451 8.69 19.42 -59.37
CA LYS A 451 8.86 18.02 -58.98
C LYS A 451 10.34 17.64 -58.87
N ALA A 452 11.15 18.03 -59.85
CA ALA A 452 12.59 17.76 -59.85
C ALA A 452 13.31 18.46 -58.68
N THR A 453 13.00 19.73 -58.36
CA THR A 453 13.60 20.42 -57.21
C THR A 453 13.09 19.89 -55.86
N MET A 454 11.85 19.42 -55.76
CA MET A 454 11.35 18.73 -54.55
C MET A 454 12.05 17.39 -54.33
N ALA A 455 12.32 16.62 -55.38
CA ALA A 455 13.09 15.37 -55.28
C ALA A 455 14.55 15.63 -54.84
N ILE A 456 15.20 16.66 -55.39
CA ILE A 456 16.54 17.11 -54.96
C ILE A 456 16.53 17.58 -53.49
N ALA A 457 15.52 18.35 -53.08
CA ALA A 457 15.37 18.77 -51.68
C ALA A 457 15.14 17.56 -50.74
N SER A 458 14.43 16.54 -51.20
CA SER A 458 14.19 15.29 -50.46
C SER A 458 15.46 14.43 -50.33
N TYR A 459 16.31 14.39 -51.36
CA TYR A 459 17.65 13.80 -51.27
C TYR A 459 18.50 14.50 -50.18
N TYR A 460 18.52 15.84 -50.16
CA TYR A 460 19.26 16.60 -49.13
C TYR A 460 18.65 16.41 -47.73
N SER A 461 17.32 16.34 -47.59
CA SER A 461 16.68 16.08 -46.29
C SER A 461 16.99 14.67 -45.78
N GLY A 462 17.07 13.67 -46.65
CA GLY A 462 17.58 12.33 -46.34
C GLY A 462 19.05 12.35 -45.89
N GLY A 463 19.89 13.23 -46.46
CA GLY A 463 21.27 13.45 -45.98
C GLY A 463 21.33 13.98 -44.54
N VAL A 464 20.45 14.91 -44.19
CA VAL A 464 20.31 15.41 -42.80
C VAL A 464 19.72 14.33 -41.89
N GLY A 465 18.79 13.51 -42.38
CA GLY A 465 18.23 12.37 -41.64
C GLY A 465 19.27 11.32 -41.27
N GLU A 466 20.09 10.91 -42.24
CA GLU A 466 21.21 9.97 -42.04
C GLU A 466 22.19 10.47 -40.96
N SER A 467 22.69 11.70 -41.10
CA SER A 467 23.63 12.29 -40.14
C SER A 467 23.04 12.43 -38.72
N ASN A 468 21.74 12.71 -38.59
CA ASN A 468 21.05 12.71 -37.29
C ASN A 468 20.98 11.30 -36.67
N ILE A 469 20.74 10.25 -37.47
CA ILE A 469 20.68 8.86 -36.99
C ILE A 469 22.07 8.34 -36.63
N GLU A 470 23.10 8.67 -37.41
CA GLU A 470 24.49 8.40 -37.06
C GLU A 470 24.89 9.11 -35.75
N GLY A 471 24.52 10.38 -35.59
CA GLY A 471 24.71 11.13 -34.36
C GLY A 471 24.01 10.50 -33.16
N ALA A 472 22.75 10.06 -33.32
CA ALA A 472 22.00 9.35 -32.28
C ALA A 472 22.63 7.98 -31.94
N ARG A 473 23.14 7.24 -32.93
CA ARG A 473 23.85 5.97 -32.74
C ARG A 473 25.17 6.17 -31.99
N ALA A 474 25.95 7.19 -32.37
CA ALA A 474 27.20 7.55 -31.70
C ALA A 474 26.95 8.00 -30.25
N ALA A 475 25.92 8.81 -30.00
CA ALA A 475 25.52 9.23 -28.66
C ALA A 475 25.06 8.05 -27.79
N ALA A 476 24.34 7.07 -28.37
CA ALA A 476 23.94 5.85 -27.67
C ALA A 476 25.15 4.96 -27.32
N MET A 477 26.05 4.71 -28.28
CA MET A 477 27.28 3.94 -28.06
C MET A 477 28.18 4.58 -27.01
N GLY A 478 28.45 5.88 -27.10
CA GLY A 478 29.19 6.64 -26.08
C GLY A 478 28.45 6.75 -24.73
N GLY A 479 27.17 6.41 -24.67
CA GLY A 479 26.43 6.16 -23.43
C GLY A 479 26.71 4.76 -22.85
N TYR A 480 26.68 3.72 -23.70
CA TYR A 480 26.96 2.34 -23.30
C TYR A 480 28.41 2.13 -22.88
N GLU A 481 29.37 2.78 -23.54
CA GLU A 481 30.81 2.70 -23.21
C GLU A 481 31.12 3.30 -21.85
N ARG A 482 30.69 4.55 -21.59
CA ARG A 482 30.82 5.18 -20.25
C ARG A 482 30.18 4.33 -19.15
N ARG A 483 29.00 3.77 -19.41
CA ARG A 483 28.30 2.85 -18.51
C ARG A 483 29.08 1.56 -18.24
N MET A 484 29.82 1.03 -19.23
CA MET A 484 30.72 -0.10 -19.02
C MET A 484 31.95 0.29 -18.20
N ASP A 485 32.48 1.50 -18.37
CA ASP A 485 33.60 1.99 -17.56
C ASP A 485 33.17 2.25 -16.09
N ASP A 486 31.95 2.76 -15.88
CA ASP A 486 31.31 2.79 -14.55
C ASP A 486 31.20 1.38 -13.95
N TRP A 487 30.76 0.37 -14.73
CA TRP A 487 30.65 -1.01 -14.23
C TRP A 487 32.02 -1.64 -13.95
N LYS A 488 33.06 -1.37 -14.75
CA LYS A 488 34.45 -1.78 -14.45
C LYS A 488 34.92 -1.15 -13.14
N MET A 489 34.72 0.16 -12.96
CA MET A 489 35.08 0.87 -11.72
C MET A 489 34.35 0.29 -10.49
N GLN A 490 33.07 -0.06 -10.62
CA GLN A 490 32.31 -0.73 -9.55
C GLN A 490 32.80 -2.16 -9.29
N ALA A 491 33.21 -2.91 -10.32
CA ALA A 491 33.81 -4.24 -10.17
C ALA A 491 35.18 -4.17 -9.46
N ASP A 492 36.03 -3.19 -9.80
CA ASP A 492 37.32 -2.96 -9.16
C ASP A 492 37.19 -2.42 -7.72
N ALA A 493 36.18 -1.57 -7.46
CA ALA A 493 35.85 -1.13 -6.10
C ALA A 493 35.37 -2.31 -5.25
N ALA A 494 34.43 -3.12 -5.75
CA ALA A 494 33.97 -4.33 -5.07
C ALA A 494 35.08 -5.39 -4.93
N LYS A 495 36.05 -5.44 -5.85
CA LYS A 495 37.25 -6.27 -5.70
C LYS A 495 38.10 -5.83 -4.51
N LYS A 496 38.40 -4.52 -4.39
CA LYS A 496 39.15 -3.98 -3.25
C LYS A 496 38.41 -4.11 -1.93
N GLU A 497 37.09 -3.99 -1.94
CA GLU A 497 36.23 -4.23 -0.77
C GLU A 497 36.28 -5.70 -0.32
N VAL A 498 36.27 -6.66 -1.26
CA VAL A 498 36.51 -8.08 -0.94
C VAL A 498 37.94 -8.27 -0.42
N GLU A 499 38.96 -7.67 -1.03
CA GLU A 499 40.35 -7.73 -0.55
C GLU A 499 40.52 -7.09 0.84
N GLN A 500 39.72 -6.10 1.23
CA GLN A 500 39.68 -5.57 2.60
C GLN A 500 38.99 -6.56 3.56
N LEU A 501 37.80 -7.05 3.20
CA LEU A 501 37.00 -7.92 4.07
C LEU A 501 37.58 -9.34 4.23
N ASP A 502 38.38 -9.83 3.27
CA ASP A 502 39.19 -11.05 3.42
C ASP A 502 40.42 -10.85 4.37
N ASN A 503 40.65 -9.62 4.88
CA ASN A 503 41.71 -9.29 5.85
C ASN A 503 41.18 -8.79 7.23
N GLU A 504 39.86 -8.69 7.45
CA GLU A 504 39.23 -8.21 8.71
C GLU A 504 38.72 -9.31 9.65
#